data_AF-R0IFY5-F1
#
_entry.id   AF-R0IFY5-F1
#
_cell.length_a   1.000
_cell.length_b   1.000
_cell.length_c   1.000
_cell.angle_alpha   90.00
_cell.angle_beta   90.00
_cell.angle_gamma   90.00
#
_symmetry.space_group_name_H-M   'P 1'
#
loop_
_entity.id
_entity.type
_entity.pdbx_description
1 polymer ?
#
loop_
_entity_poly.entity_id
_entity_poly.type
_entity_poly.pdbx_seq_one_letter_code
_entity_poly.pdbx_strand_id
1 'polypeptide(L)' 'MGVSRLACFSDCQVLVQLLNSRGHANEIDGIVEDIYDAIDSLLSFHFIPRTDNTHADMLAKSALLSCNSSLEDV' A
#
# COMPACT_ATOMS: atom_id res chain seq x y z
N MET A 1 18.25 8.34 14.56
CA MET A 1 17.06 7.80 15.25
C MET A 1 16.14 7.26 14.17
N GLY A 2 16.04 5.94 14.02
CA GLY A 2 15.26 5.29 12.97
C GLY A 2 13.99 4.64 13.52
N VAL A 3 13.02 4.38 12.65
CA VAL A 3 11.82 3.62 13.00
C VAL A 3 12.23 2.17 13.22
N SER A 4 12.00 1.65 14.43
CA SER A 4 12.41 0.30 14.80
C SER A 4 11.37 -0.76 14.48
N ARG A 5 10.11 -0.37 14.27
CA ARG A 5 8.98 -1.24 13.89
C ARG A 5 7.95 -0.39 13.15
N LEU A 6 7.42 -0.89 12.04
CA LEU A 6 6.39 -0.25 11.26
C LEU A 6 5.15 -1.15 11.15
N ALA A 7 3.99 -0.60 11.43
CA ALA A 7 2.72 -1.26 11.15
C ALA A 7 2.07 -0.57 9.95
N CYS A 8 1.81 -1.34 8.90
CA CYS A 8 1.11 -0.89 7.71
C CYS A 8 -0.33 -1.40 7.77
N PHE A 9 -1.28 -0.50 7.60
CA PHE A 9 -2.71 -0.81 7.62
C PHE A 9 -3.29 -0.57 6.23
N SER A 10 -4.09 -1.52 5.74
CA SER A 10 -4.73 -1.42 4.43
C SER A 10 -6.12 -2.06 4.47
N ASP A 11 -7.03 -1.55 3.67
CA ASP A 11 -8.35 -2.12 3.42
C ASP A 11 -8.37 -3.13 2.26
N CYS A 12 -7.22 -3.42 1.65
CA CYS A 12 -7.10 -4.47 0.65
C CYS A 12 -6.71 -5.80 1.32
N GLN A 13 -7.71 -6.61 1.68
CA GLN A 13 -7.50 -7.89 2.36
C GLN A 13 -6.59 -8.85 1.57
N VAL A 14 -6.76 -8.90 0.24
CA VAL A 14 -5.95 -9.77 -0.64
C VAL A 14 -4.47 -9.37 -0.59
N LEU A 15 -4.18 -8.07 -0.66
CA LEU A 15 -2.81 -7.55 -0.57
C LEU A 15 -2.21 -7.83 0.81
N VAL A 16 -2.94 -7.58 1.89
CA VAL A 16 -2.46 -7.87 3.26
C VAL A 16 -2.16 -9.36 3.43
N GLN A 17 -3.00 -10.24 2.89
CA GLN A 17 -2.76 -11.69 2.93
C GLN A 17 -1.53 -12.10 2.13
N LEU A 18 -1.37 -11.56 0.92
CA LEU A 18 -0.20 -11.79 0.06
C LEU A 18 1.10 -11.38 0.78
N LEU A 19 1.10 -10.19 1.38
CA LEU A 19 2.27 -9.64 2.06
C LEU A 19 2.63 -10.42 3.34
N ASN A 20 1.62 -10.82 4.11
CA ASN A 20 1.86 -11.60 5.33
C ASN A 20 2.27 -13.05 5.05
N SER A 21 1.85 -13.64 3.92
CA SER A 21 2.23 -15.01 3.55
C SER A 21 3.56 -15.09 2.81
N ARG A 22 4.21 -13.95 2.51
CA ARG A 22 5.31 -13.87 1.54
C ARG A 22 4.97 -14.56 0.21
N GLY A 23 3.73 -14.34 -0.25
CA GLY A 23 3.24 -14.90 -1.50
C GLY A 23 3.67 -14.08 -2.72
N HIS A 24 3.35 -14.61 -3.89
CA HIS A 24 3.68 -14.02 -5.19
C HIS A 24 2.41 -13.67 -5.98
N ALA A 25 2.46 -12.56 -6.71
CA ALA A 25 1.42 -12.14 -7.64
C ALA A 25 2.09 -11.51 -8.85
N ASN A 26 2.06 -12.21 -10.00
CA ASN A 26 2.87 -11.89 -11.18
C ASN A 26 2.77 -10.43 -11.63
N GLU A 27 1.61 -9.80 -11.50
CA GLU A 27 1.37 -8.42 -11.91
C GLU A 27 2.09 -7.39 -11.03
N ILE A 28 2.39 -7.73 -9.78
CA ILE A 28 2.97 -6.82 -8.78
C ILE A 28 4.20 -7.40 -8.08
N ASP A 29 4.74 -8.53 -8.55
CA ASP A 29 5.77 -9.31 -7.86
C ASP A 29 7.03 -8.47 -7.59
N GLY A 30 7.45 -7.63 -8.55
CA GLY A 30 8.57 -6.72 -8.36
C GLY A 30 8.35 -5.70 -7.24
N ILE A 31 7.14 -5.14 -7.12
CA ILE A 31 6.80 -4.18 -6.05
C ILE A 31 6.77 -4.90 -4.69
N VAL A 32 6.28 -6.14 -4.67
CA VAL A 32 6.23 -6.96 -3.45
C VAL A 32 7.64 -7.29 -2.97
N GLU A 33 8.56 -7.64 -3.87
CA GLU A 33 9.96 -7.89 -3.55
C GLU A 33 10.66 -6.63 -3.03
N ASP A 34 10.46 -5.48 -3.69
CA ASP A 34 11.01 -4.19 -3.24
C ASP A 34 10.58 -3.84 -1.79
N ILE A 35 9.35 -4.19 -1.41
CA ILE A 35 8.83 -3.97 -0.05
C ILE A 35 9.57 -4.86 0.96
N TYR A 36 9.82 -6.13 0.63
CA TYR A 36 10.55 -7.04 1.53
C TYR A 36 12.01 -6.64 1.65
N ASP A 37 12.67 -6.28 0.55
CA ASP A 37 14.07 -5.85 0.54
C ASP A 37 14.29 -4.59 1.37
N ALA A 38 13.35 -3.65 1.32
CA ALA A 38 13.48 -2.40 2.05
C ALA A 38 13.38 -2.59 3.57
N ILE A 39 12.57 -3.54 4.07
CA ILE A 39 12.16 -3.55 5.48
C ILE A 39 11.79 -4.96 6.00
N ASP A 40 12.68 -5.92 5.80
CA ASP A 40 12.40 -7.36 5.95
C ASP A 40 11.90 -7.85 7.32
N SER A 41 12.37 -7.27 8.44
CA SER A 41 12.04 -7.77 9.79
C SER A 41 11.22 -6.81 10.67
N LEU A 42 10.96 -5.59 10.19
CA LEU A 42 10.36 -4.54 11.01
C LEU A 42 8.92 -4.22 10.63
N LEU A 43 8.41 -4.77 9.51
CA LEU A 43 7.04 -4.52 9.05
C LEU A 43 6.03 -5.56 9.55
N SER A 44 4.81 -5.09 9.78
CA SER A 44 3.63 -5.93 9.93
C SER A 44 2.47 -5.33 9.13
N PHE A 45 1.70 -6.16 8.45
CA PHE A 45 0.58 -5.73 7.63
C PHE A 45 -0.75 -6.14 8.26
N HIS A 46 -1.67 -5.20 8.37
CA HIS A 46 -2.94 -5.38 9.05
C HIS A 46 -4.08 -4.95 8.15
N PHE A 47 -5.10 -5.79 8.07
CA PHE A 47 -6.34 -5.43 7.41
C PHE A 47 -7.17 -4.52 8.31
N ILE A 48 -7.74 -3.46 7.74
CA ILE A 48 -8.73 -2.60 8.39
C ILE A 48 -9.94 -2.40 7.47
N PRO A 49 -11.15 -2.19 8.00
CA PRO A 49 -12.30 -1.79 7.18
C PRO A 49 -12.03 -0.51 6.39
N ARG A 50 -12.62 -0.37 5.21
CA ARG A 50 -12.48 0.84 4.37
C ARG A 50 -12.98 2.12 5.05
N THR A 51 -13.93 2.00 5.99
CA THR A 51 -14.39 3.10 6.84
C THR A 51 -13.29 3.65 7.75
N ASP A 52 -12.28 2.83 8.06
CA ASP A 52 -11.17 3.17 8.94
C ASP A 52 -9.95 3.62 8.13
N ASN A 53 -9.89 3.31 6.83
CA ASN A 53 -8.83 3.73 5.90
C ASN A 53 -9.19 5.00 5.09
N THR A 54 -10.15 5.80 5.56
CA THR A 54 -10.70 6.94 4.81
C THR A 54 -9.67 7.99 4.44
N HIS A 55 -8.66 8.23 5.28
CA HIS A 55 -7.63 9.22 5.00
C HIS A 55 -6.78 8.82 3.78
N ALA A 56 -6.34 7.56 3.72
CA ALA A 56 -5.56 7.06 2.58
C ALA A 56 -6.41 6.99 1.31
N ASP A 57 -7.67 6.54 1.41
CA ASP A 57 -8.62 6.50 0.30
C ASP A 57 -8.90 7.89 -0.28
N MET A 58 -9.13 8.90 0.57
CA MET A 58 -9.30 10.29 0.12
C MET A 58 -8.04 10.80 -0.58
N LEU A 59 -6.85 10.58 0.00
CA LEU A 59 -5.60 11.05 -0.59
C LEU A 59 -5.35 10.42 -1.98
N ALA A 60 -5.58 9.11 -2.11
CA ALA A 60 -5.44 8.40 -3.39
C ALA A 60 -6.42 8.93 -4.44
N LYS A 61 -7.69 9.17 -4.07
CA LYS A 61 -8.70 9.75 -4.96
C LYS A 61 -8.36 11.17 -5.39
N SER A 62 -7.91 12.00 -4.46
CA SER A 62 -7.47 13.37 -4.77
C SER A 62 -6.30 13.36 -5.76
N ALA A 63 -5.31 12.48 -5.54
CA ALA A 63 -4.18 12.35 -6.46
C ALA A 63 -4.62 11.91 -7.86
N LEU A 64 -5.52 10.92 -7.95
CA LEU A 64 -6.08 10.46 -9.22
C LEU A 64 -6.81 11.59 -9.97
N LEU A 65 -7.61 12.38 -9.27
CA LEU A 65 -8.30 13.54 -9.85
C LEU A 65 -7.30 14.59 -10.35
N SER A 66 -6.25 14.88 -9.58
CA SER A 66 -5.20 15.80 -10.00
C SER A 66 -4.49 15.34 -11.26
N CYS A 67 -4.11 14.05 -11.35
CA CYS A 67 -3.49 13.48 -12.54
C CYS A 67 -4.40 13.56 -13.78
N ASN A 68 -5.71 13.34 -13.61
CA ASN A 68 -6.66 13.42 -14.71
C ASN A 68 -6.91 14.87 -15.15
N SER A 69 -6.97 15.83 -14.23
CA SER A 69 -7.14 17.24 -14.58
C SER A 69 -5.96 17.80 -15.38
N SER A 70 -4.75 17.23 -15.22
CA SER A 70 -3.58 17.61 -16.03
C SER A 70 -3.64 17.16 -17.50
N LEU A 71 -4.63 16.35 -17.89
CA LEU A 71 -4.80 15.86 -19.26
C LEU A 71 -5.81 16.68 -20.09
N GLU A 72 -6.56 17.60 -19.46
CA GLU A 72 -7.56 18.45 -20.15
C GLU A 72 -7.02 19.83 -20.58
N ASP A 73 -5.77 20.17 -20.23
CA ASP A 73 -5.09 21.43 -20.59
C ASP A 73 -4.10 21.31 -21.78
N VAL A 74 -4.41 20.48 -22.79
CA VAL A 74 -3.63 20.38 -24.06
C VAL A 74 -4.48 20.66 -25.28
#